data_AF-A0AAW0LW93-F1
#
_entry.id   AF-A0AAW0LW93-F1
#
_cell.length_a   1.000
_cell.length_b   1.000
_cell.length_c   1.000
_cell.angle_alpha   90.00
_cell.angle_beta   90.00
_cell.angle_gamma   90.00
#
_symmetry.space_group_name_H-M   'P 1'
#
loop_
_entity.id
_entity.type
_entity.pdbx_description
1 polymer ?
#
loop_
_entity_poly.entity_id
_entity_poly.type
_entity_poly.pdbx_seq_one_letter_code
_entity_poly.pdbx_strand_id
1 'polypeptide(L)'
;MLHLKVEHFSLSTKFFFLYFVFAVLCSSEAVIQIPNNETIPAVIMFGDSIVDTGNNNGLTSVVKCDFPPYGRDFNGGMLTGRFSNGKVPSDFLGCLKTLSLSLSLLHTHTHHSWS
;
A
#
# COMPACT_ATOMS: atom_id res chain seq x y z
N MET A 1 -33.51 37.17 7.39
CA MET A 1 -32.80 36.34 8.37
C MET A 1 -33.14 34.87 8.11
N LEU A 2 -32.55 34.29 7.05
CA LEU A 2 -32.73 32.86 6.73
C LEU A 2 -31.85 32.09 7.71
N HIS A 3 -32.44 31.69 8.83
CA HIS A 3 -31.79 30.87 9.83
C HIS A 3 -31.65 29.45 9.25
N LEU A 4 -30.49 29.21 8.63
CA LEU A 4 -30.07 27.91 8.09
C LEU A 4 -30.26 26.83 9.15
N LYS A 5 -31.18 25.92 8.88
CA LYS A 5 -31.45 24.75 9.72
C LYS A 5 -30.34 23.73 9.46
N VAL A 6 -29.28 23.78 10.25
CA VAL A 6 -28.25 22.74 10.28
C VAL A 6 -28.92 21.51 10.91
N GLU A 7 -29.43 20.62 10.07
CA GLU A 7 -30.02 19.34 10.47
C GLU A 7 -28.96 18.51 11.22
N HIS A 8 -29.17 18.31 12.52
CA HIS A 8 -28.35 17.43 13.35
C HIS A 8 -28.67 15.97 13.00
N PHE A 9 -27.95 15.45 12.01
CA PHE A 9 -28.06 14.06 11.57
C PHE A 9 -27.78 13.10 12.74
N SER A 10 -28.72 12.18 13.00
CA SER A 10 -28.65 11.22 14.11
C SER A 10 -27.37 10.37 14.05
N LEU A 11 -26.74 10.15 15.21
CA LEU A 11 -25.50 9.38 15.35
C LEU A 11 -25.62 7.97 14.74
N SER A 12 -26.79 7.36 14.86
CA SER A 12 -27.13 6.06 14.27
C SER A 12 -26.95 6.05 12.75
N THR A 13 -27.41 7.10 12.08
CA THR A 13 -27.33 7.18 10.61
C THR A 13 -25.89 7.34 10.12
N LYS A 14 -24.98 7.90 10.94
CA LYS A 14 -23.54 7.91 10.64
C LYS A 14 -22.92 6.52 10.75
N PHE A 15 -23.32 5.71 11.73
CA PHE A 15 -22.84 4.33 11.85
C PHE A 15 -23.31 3.45 10.71
N PHE A 16 -24.57 3.57 10.27
CA PHE A 16 -25.06 2.86 9.08
C PHE A 16 -24.29 3.24 7.82
N PHE A 17 -24.00 4.53 7.64
CA PHE A 17 -23.20 5.01 6.53
C PHE A 17 -21.77 4.44 6.56
N LEU A 18 -21.11 4.46 7.73
CA LEU A 18 -19.78 3.88 7.90
C LEU A 18 -19.75 2.37 7.65
N TYR A 19 -20.76 1.64 8.14
CA TYR A 19 -20.89 0.21 7.89
C TYR A 19 -21.10 -0.10 6.41
N PHE A 20 -21.94 0.69 5.73
CA PHE A 20 -22.15 0.55 4.29
C PHE A 20 -20.86 0.79 3.49
N VAL A 21 -20.11 1.85 3.82
CA VAL A 21 -18.80 2.12 3.21
C VAL A 21 -17.83 0.96 3.45
N PHE A 22 -17.76 0.44 4.67
CA PHE A 22 -16.91 -0.70 5.00
C PHE A 22 -17.30 -1.97 4.24
N ALA A 23 -18.60 -2.27 4.14
CA ALA A 23 -19.11 -3.41 3.39
C ALA A 23 -18.77 -3.32 1.89
N VAL A 24 -18.90 -2.13 1.29
CA VAL A 24 -18.49 -1.88 -0.10
C VAL A 24 -16.99 -2.10 -0.28
N LEU A 25 -16.16 -1.58 0.63
CA LEU A 25 -14.70 -1.78 0.59
C LEU A 25 -14.30 -3.26 0.73
N CYS A 26 -15.05 -4.06 1.51
CA CYS A 26 -14.79 -5.49 1.66
C CYS A 26 -15.18 -6.32 0.44
N SER A 27 -16.05 -5.82 -0.43
CA SER A 27 -16.56 -6.58 -1.60
C SER A 27 -15.62 -6.61 -2.81
N SER A 28 -14.38 -6.12 -2.68
CA SER A 28 -13.42 -6.13 -3.79
C SER A 28 -12.87 -7.55 -4.02
N GLU A 29 -13.29 -8.17 -5.12
CA GLU A 29 -12.63 -9.36 -5.66
C GLU A 29 -11.54 -8.96 -6.67
N ALA A 30 -10.43 -9.70 -6.69
CA ALA A 30 -9.39 -9.49 -7.70
C ALA A 30 -9.93 -9.94 -9.07
N VAL A 31 -10.05 -9.00 -10.02
CA VAL A 31 -10.57 -9.25 -11.38
C VAL A 31 -9.65 -10.20 -12.19
N ILE A 32 -8.38 -10.33 -11.79
CA ILE A 32 -7.38 -11.13 -12.50
C ILE A 32 -6.84 -12.19 -11.53
N GLN A 33 -7.17 -13.45 -11.83
CA GLN A 33 -6.55 -14.62 -11.21
C GLN A 33 -5.28 -14.93 -12.01
N ILE A 34 -4.12 -14.75 -11.39
CA ILE A 34 -2.84 -15.13 -12.00
C ILE A 34 -2.72 -16.65 -11.93
N PRO A 35 -2.43 -17.36 -13.03
CA PRO A 35 -2.25 -18.81 -13.00
C PRO A 35 -1.20 -19.21 -11.96
N ASN A 36 -1.44 -20.33 -11.27
CA ASN A 36 -0.48 -20.88 -10.33
C ASN A 36 0.85 -21.11 -11.06
N ASN A 37 1.95 -20.57 -10.50
CA ASN A 37 3.33 -20.65 -11.02
C ASN A 37 3.75 -19.59 -12.07
N GLU A 38 2.96 -18.55 -12.31
CA GLU A 38 3.39 -17.40 -13.12
C GLU A 38 4.16 -16.37 -12.28
N THR A 39 5.37 -16.03 -12.73
CA THR A 39 6.19 -14.99 -12.07
C THR A 39 5.85 -13.63 -12.65
N ILE A 40 5.48 -12.66 -11.80
CA ILE A 40 5.28 -11.28 -12.24
C ILE A 40 6.65 -10.57 -12.32
N PRO A 41 7.22 -10.34 -13.51
CA PRO A 41 8.62 -9.93 -13.65
C PRO A 41 8.90 -8.53 -13.10
N ALA A 42 7.92 -7.62 -13.16
CA ALA A 42 8.04 -6.26 -12.65
C ALA A 42 6.69 -5.73 -12.15
N VAL A 43 6.71 -4.75 -11.24
CA VAL A 43 5.56 -3.87 -10.99
C VAL A 43 6.02 -2.47 -11.37
N ILE A 44 5.28 -1.80 -12.22
CA ILE A 44 5.50 -0.39 -12.52
C ILE A 44 4.38 0.37 -11.84
N MET A 45 4.73 1.25 -10.91
CA MET A 45 3.79 2.09 -10.18
C MET A 45 3.93 3.54 -10.62
N PHE A 46 2.81 4.13 -11.00
CA PHE A 46 2.68 5.55 -11.29
C PHE A 46 1.86 6.20 -10.19
N GLY A 47 2.24 7.39 -9.77
CA GLY A 47 1.52 8.13 -8.75
C GLY A 47 2.29 9.35 -8.28
N ASP A 48 1.85 9.88 -7.15
CA ASP A 48 2.46 11.02 -6.47
C ASP A 48 3.36 10.53 -5.32
N SER A 49 3.60 11.43 -4.36
CA SER A 49 4.39 11.17 -3.16
C SER A 49 3.95 9.95 -2.35
N ILE A 50 2.69 9.51 -2.45
CA ILE A 50 2.17 8.37 -1.68
C ILE A 50 2.90 7.09 -2.07
N VAL A 51 3.24 6.90 -3.34
CA VAL A 51 3.89 5.67 -3.85
C VAL A 51 5.39 5.85 -4.13
N ASP A 52 5.88 7.09 -4.02
CA ASP A 52 7.28 7.43 -4.28
C ASP A 52 8.21 6.88 -3.19
N THR A 53 9.23 6.15 -3.64
CA THR A 53 10.24 5.53 -2.78
C THR A 53 11.48 6.42 -2.56
N GLY A 54 11.44 7.66 -3.04
CA GLY A 54 12.54 8.63 -2.95
C GLY A 54 13.10 9.05 -4.31
N ASN A 55 12.41 8.77 -5.43
CA ASN A 55 12.82 9.17 -6.78
C ASN A 55 12.96 10.69 -6.90
N ASN A 56 12.15 11.45 -6.14
CA ASN A 56 12.20 12.90 -6.14
C ASN A 56 13.50 13.49 -5.55
N ASN A 57 14.31 12.73 -4.81
CA ASN A 57 15.53 13.25 -4.19
C ASN A 57 16.56 13.72 -5.23
N GLY A 58 16.64 13.02 -6.37
CA GLY A 58 17.55 13.33 -7.47
C GLY A 58 17.05 14.42 -8.43
N LEU A 59 15.83 14.93 -8.22
CA LEU A 59 15.20 15.94 -9.08
C LEU A 59 15.13 17.29 -8.35
N THR A 60 15.02 18.38 -9.13
CA THR A 60 14.72 19.70 -8.58
C THR A 60 13.21 19.80 -8.35
N SER A 61 12.76 19.39 -7.16
CA SER A 61 11.37 19.47 -6.72
C SER A 61 11.17 20.55 -5.66
N VAL A 62 9.95 21.09 -5.58
CA VAL A 62 9.56 22.09 -4.56
C VAL A 62 9.56 21.49 -3.15
N VAL A 63 9.24 20.19 -3.04
CA VAL A 63 9.16 19.46 -1.77
C VAL A 63 9.97 18.18 -1.86
N LYS A 64 10.74 17.90 -0.80
CA LYS A 64 11.52 16.67 -0.60
C LYS A 64 11.22 16.12 0.79
N CYS A 65 11.56 14.85 1.01
CA CYS A 65 11.40 14.17 2.30
C CYS A 65 12.69 13.43 2.70
N ASP A 66 13.83 14.02 2.39
CA ASP A 66 15.17 13.57 2.75
C ASP A 66 15.69 14.25 4.03
N PHE A 67 14.78 14.57 4.95
CA PHE A 67 15.08 15.22 6.24
C PHE A 67 14.20 14.65 7.37
N PRO A 68 14.59 14.81 8.66
CA PRO A 68 13.79 14.30 9.78
C PRO A 68 12.40 14.96 9.84
N PRO A 69 11.31 14.24 10.13
CA PRO A 69 11.26 12.90 10.72
C PRO A 69 11.17 11.74 9.73
N TYR A 70 11.22 12.00 8.42
CA TYR A 70 10.96 11.01 7.37
C TYR A 70 12.02 9.90 7.35
N GLY A 71 11.57 8.65 7.24
CA GLY A 71 12.44 7.46 7.31
C GLY A 71 12.84 6.99 8.72
N ARG A 72 12.37 7.63 9.80
CA ARG A 72 12.67 7.21 11.19
C ARG A 72 12.32 5.75 11.49
N ASP A 73 11.19 5.27 10.99
CA ASP A 73 10.67 3.92 11.23
C ASP A 73 11.09 2.94 10.11
N PHE A 74 11.85 3.43 9.12
CA PHE A 74 12.41 2.60 8.06
C PHE A 74 13.69 1.89 8.56
N ASN A 75 14.06 0.77 7.93
CA ASN A 75 15.23 -0.02 8.35
C ASN A 75 16.49 0.85 8.47
N GLY A 76 17.00 1.00 9.69
CA GLY A 76 18.17 1.81 10.00
C GLY A 76 17.88 3.27 10.40
N GLY A 77 16.63 3.71 10.42
CA GLY A 77 16.23 5.06 10.82
C GLY A 77 16.78 6.18 9.93
N MET A 78 17.15 5.84 8.70
CA MET A 78 17.81 6.72 7.75
C MET A 78 16.81 7.54 6.95
N LEU A 79 17.22 8.73 6.54
CA LEU A 79 16.46 9.61 5.66
C LEU A 79 16.34 8.95 4.28
N THR A 80 15.12 8.65 3.84
CA THR A 80 14.89 7.84 2.64
C THR A 80 14.38 8.64 1.44
N GLY A 81 13.88 9.87 1.62
CA GLY A 81 13.17 10.60 0.56
C GLY A 81 11.71 10.20 0.41
N ARG A 82 11.23 9.24 1.21
CA ARG A 82 9.83 8.80 1.23
C ARG A 82 8.99 9.80 1.99
N PHE A 83 7.79 10.08 1.50
CA PHE A 83 6.80 10.90 2.21
C PHE A 83 6.11 10.12 3.34
N SER A 84 6.89 9.35 4.11
CA SER A 84 6.48 8.51 5.22
C SER A 84 7.64 8.32 6.19
N ASN A 85 7.34 7.99 7.44
CA ASN A 85 8.38 7.60 8.39
C ASN A 85 8.90 6.18 8.11
N GLY A 86 8.14 5.37 7.38
CA GLY A 86 8.48 3.96 7.12
C GLY A 86 8.22 3.57 5.67
N LYS A 87 7.71 2.36 5.48
CA LYS A 87 7.35 1.84 4.15
C LYS A 87 6.20 2.62 3.55
N VAL A 88 6.19 2.71 2.22
CA VAL A 88 5.07 3.25 1.43
C VAL A 88 4.37 2.08 0.70
N PRO A 89 3.14 2.25 0.18
CA PRO A 89 2.38 1.16 -0.46
C PRO A 89 3.16 0.32 -1.48
N SER A 90 4.07 0.95 -2.22
CA SER A 90 4.90 0.27 -3.22
C SER A 90 5.85 -0.78 -2.63
N ASP A 91 6.32 -0.61 -1.40
CA ASP A 91 7.17 -1.60 -0.73
C ASP A 91 6.40 -2.88 -0.39
N PHE A 92 5.13 -2.74 -0.03
CA PHE A 92 4.30 -3.88 0.32
C PHE A 92 4.03 -4.74 -0.91
N LEU A 93 3.78 -4.12 -2.07
CA LEU A 93 3.65 -4.80 -3.36
C LEU A 93 4.94 -5.52 -3.77
N GLY A 94 6.11 -4.90 -3.56
CA GLY A 94 7.40 -5.55 -3.79
C GLY A 94 7.66 -6.73 -2.84
N CYS A 95 7.30 -6.58 -1.57
CA CYS A 95 7.45 -7.60 -0.53
C CYS A 95 6.54 -8.82 -0.79
N LEU A 96 5.28 -8.60 -1.19
CA LEU A 96 4.33 -9.66 -1.51
C LEU A 96 4.85 -10.59 -2.61
N LYS A 97 5.56 -10.05 -3.62
CA LYS A 97 6.22 -10.87 -4.64
C LYS A 97 7.32 -11.74 -4.06
N THR A 98 8.14 -11.18 -3.19
CA THR A 98 9.26 -11.91 -2.55
C THR A 98 8.74 -13.06 -1.70
N LEU A 99 7.67 -12.83 -0.93
CA LEU A 99 7.00 -13.84 -0.13
C LEU A 99 6.33 -14.92 -0.99
N SER A 100 5.63 -14.53 -2.07
CA SER A 100 5.02 -15.49 -2.99
C SER A 100 6.07 -16.36 -3.68
N LEU A 101 7.19 -15.78 -4.15
CA LEU A 101 8.30 -16.52 -4.74
C LEU A 101 8.95 -17.47 -3.72
N SER A 102 9.19 -17.01 -2.49
CA SER A 102 9.74 -17.85 -1.42
C SER A 102 8.83 -19.03 -1.09
N LEU A 103 7.50 -18.83 -1.09
CA LEU A 103 6.53 -19.87 -0.81
C LEU A 103 6.44 -20.89 -1.97
N SER A 104 6.44 -20.42 -3.22
CA SER A 104 6.50 -21.28 -4.41
C SER A 104 7.79 -22.11 -4.46
N LEU A 105 8.93 -21.51 -4.10
CA LEU A 105 10.21 -22.24 -4.00
C LEU A 105 10.18 -23.27 -2.87
N LEU A 106 9.61 -22.94 -1.71
CA LEU A 106 9.46 -23.91 -0.62
C LEU A 106 8.57 -25.10 -1.04
N HIS A 107 7.46 -24.83 -1.74
CA HIS A 107 6.52 -25.86 -2.19
C HIS A 107 7.13 -26.80 -3.24
N THR A 108 7.87 -26.26 -4.22
CA THR A 108 8.58 -27.06 -5.23
C THR A 108 9.70 -27.89 -4.60
N HIS A 109 10.42 -27.34 -3.63
CA HIS A 109 11.48 -28.06 -2.92
C HIS A 109 10.95 -29.23 -2.08
N THR A 110 9.74 -29.11 -1.52
CA THR A 110 9.09 -30.21 -0.80
C THR A 110 8.55 -31.30 -1.71
N HIS A 111 8.24 -31.02 -2.98
CA HIS A 111 7.78 -32.05 -3.92
C HIS A 111 8.93 -32.87 -4.52
N HIS A 112 10.11 -32.30 -4.69
CA HIS A 112 11.29 -33.02 -5.20
C HIS A 112 12.07 -33.81 -4.13
N SER A 113 11.81 -33.59 -2.83
CA SER A 113 12.50 -34.30 -1.73
C SER A 113 11.83 -35.62 -1.32
N TRP A 114 10.70 -35.99 -1.94
CA TRP A 114 9.97 -37.24 -1.70
C TRP A 114 9.77 -38.06 -2.99
N SER A 115 10.71 -37.97 -3.94
CA SER A 115 10.78 -38.79 -5.16
C SER A 115 11.99 -39.72 -5.11
#